data_AF-B7XB74-F1
#
_entry.id   AF-B7XB74-F1
#
_cell.length_a   1.000
_cell.length_b   1.000
_cell.length_c   1.000
_cell.angle_alpha   90.00
_cell.angle_beta   90.00
_cell.angle_gamma   90.00
#
_symmetry.space_group_name_H-M   'P 1'
#
loop_
_entity.id
_entity.type
_entity.pdbx_description
1 polymer ?
#
loop_
_entity_poly.entity_id
_entity_poly.type
_entity_poly.pdbx_seq_one_letter_code
_entity_poly.pdbx_strand_id
1 'polypeptide(L)'
;IRTIKMDWLLILELFLYTVPVLILLTLQSDLGTALVFMAIFSGIVLLSGVSWKIILPIFLTGVSLFLAFMLIFTWEGGRAFLHNLGMPTYQINRILAWLHPFEYAQTTTYQQAQGQIAIGSG
;
A
#
# COMPACT_ATOMS: atom_id res chain seq x y z
N ILE A 1 -31.22 16.84 -4.97
CA ILE A 1 -29.92 17.50 -5.22
C ILE A 1 -28.90 16.84 -4.31
N ARG A 2 -27.90 16.12 -4.87
CA ARG A 2 -26.81 15.54 -4.06
C ARG A 2 -25.92 16.66 -3.51
N THR A 3 -25.51 16.56 -2.27
CA THR A 3 -24.64 17.55 -1.62
C THR A 3 -23.32 16.91 -1.21
N ILE A 4 -22.24 17.70 -1.16
CA ILE A 4 -20.91 17.26 -0.71
C ILE A 4 -20.98 16.64 0.70
N LYS A 5 -21.90 17.10 1.56
CA LYS A 5 -22.14 16.52 2.88
C LYS A 5 -22.63 15.07 2.80
N MET A 6 -23.52 14.76 1.85
CA MET A 6 -24.00 13.40 1.64
C MET A 6 -22.91 12.48 1.10
N ASP A 7 -22.01 12.99 0.24
CA ASP A 7 -20.86 12.22 -0.25
C ASP A 7 -19.90 11.85 0.91
N TRP A 8 -19.64 12.79 1.82
CA TRP A 8 -18.85 12.53 3.04
C TRP A 8 -19.52 11.52 3.98
N LEU A 9 -20.85 11.60 4.16
CA LEU A 9 -21.60 10.65 4.97
C LEU A 9 -21.54 9.24 4.35
N LEU A 10 -21.69 9.12 3.03
CA LEU A 10 -21.58 7.85 2.32
C LEU A 10 -20.19 7.22 2.48
N ILE A 11 -19.14 8.01 2.32
CA ILE A 11 -17.75 7.54 2.54
C ILE A 11 -17.56 7.08 3.99
N LEU A 12 -18.05 7.86 4.95
CA LEU A 12 -17.94 7.52 6.38
C LEU A 12 -18.67 6.21 6.71
N GLU A 13 -19.87 6.02 6.17
CA GLU A 13 -20.67 4.81 6.37
C GLU A 13 -19.98 3.57 5.78
N LEU A 14 -19.53 3.65 4.51
CA LEU A 14 -18.76 2.58 3.88
C LEU A 14 -17.47 2.27 4.67
N PHE A 15 -16.81 3.31 5.16
CA PHE A 15 -15.59 3.16 5.95
C PHE A 15 -15.88 2.44 7.26
N LEU A 16 -16.96 2.79 7.96
CA LEU A 16 -17.37 2.12 9.20
C LEU A 16 -17.58 0.62 9.02
N TYR A 17 -18.16 0.19 7.89
CA TYR A 17 -18.34 -1.24 7.59
C TYR A 17 -17.02 -1.95 7.24
N THR A 18 -16.07 -1.23 6.65
CA THR A 18 -14.78 -1.79 6.23
C THR A 18 -13.78 -1.86 7.41
N VAL A 19 -13.86 -0.94 8.36
CA VAL A 19 -12.94 -0.81 9.51
C VAL A 19 -12.78 -2.10 10.32
N PRO A 20 -13.85 -2.82 10.74
CA PRO A 20 -13.70 -4.06 11.49
C PRO A 20 -12.89 -5.10 10.74
N VAL A 21 -13.10 -5.22 9.42
CA VAL A 21 -12.34 -6.15 8.57
C VAL A 21 -10.88 -5.73 8.51
N LEU A 22 -10.61 -4.44 8.28
CA LEU A 22 -9.24 -3.93 8.24
C LEU A 22 -8.52 -4.13 9.57
N ILE A 23 -9.18 -3.93 10.71
CA ILE A 23 -8.59 -4.19 12.04
C ILE A 23 -8.25 -5.67 12.21
N LEU A 24 -9.13 -6.59 11.80
CA LEU A 24 -8.84 -8.02 11.89
C LEU A 24 -7.65 -8.40 10.99
N LEU A 25 -7.55 -7.82 9.80
CA LEU A 25 -6.44 -8.07 8.88
C LEU A 25 -5.11 -7.51 9.40
N THR A 26 -5.13 -6.33 10.03
CA THR A 26 -3.91 -5.77 10.65
C THR A 26 -3.44 -6.59 11.83
N LEU A 27 -4.36 -7.13 12.65
CA LEU A 27 -4.02 -8.08 13.72
C LEU A 27 -3.40 -9.37 13.18
N GLN A 28 -3.85 -9.81 12.01
CA GLN A 28 -3.27 -10.97 11.30
C GLN A 28 -1.98 -10.63 10.55
N SER A 29 -1.57 -9.36 10.51
CA SER A 29 -0.43 -8.86 9.70
C SER A 29 -0.55 -9.22 8.20
N ASP A 30 -1.77 -9.39 7.69
CA ASP A 30 -2.02 -9.70 6.27
C ASP A 30 -2.21 -8.41 5.46
N LEU A 31 -1.07 -7.85 5.06
CA LEU A 31 -1.04 -6.65 4.23
C LEU A 31 -1.61 -6.90 2.83
N GLY A 32 -1.47 -8.12 2.30
CA GLY A 32 -1.91 -8.48 0.96
C GLY A 32 -3.43 -8.40 0.84
N THR A 33 -4.14 -9.09 1.72
CA THR A 33 -5.61 -9.06 1.75
C THR A 33 -6.14 -7.68 2.13
N ALA A 34 -5.47 -6.95 3.03
CA ALA A 34 -5.85 -5.58 3.36
C ALA A 34 -5.85 -4.65 2.14
N LEU A 35 -4.84 -4.76 1.26
CA LEU A 35 -4.78 -3.99 0.01
C LEU A 35 -5.91 -4.35 -0.96
N VAL A 36 -6.31 -5.62 -1.02
CA VAL A 36 -7.46 -6.06 -1.83
C VAL A 36 -8.74 -5.39 -1.35
N PHE A 37 -9.01 -5.38 -0.04
CA PHE A 37 -10.18 -4.70 0.52
C PHE A 37 -10.15 -3.18 0.27
N MET A 38 -8.99 -2.55 0.39
CA MET A 38 -8.82 -1.13 0.05
C MET A 38 -9.08 -0.85 -1.43
N ALA A 39 -8.67 -1.74 -2.33
CA ALA A 39 -8.96 -1.61 -3.76
C ALA A 39 -10.48 -1.74 -4.05
N ILE A 40 -11.15 -2.71 -3.42
CA ILE A 40 -12.61 -2.87 -3.53
C ILE A 40 -13.33 -1.63 -3.00
N PHE A 41 -12.98 -1.16 -1.79
CA PHE A 41 -13.52 0.06 -1.20
C PHE A 41 -13.37 1.26 -2.13
N SER A 42 -12.17 1.45 -2.68
CA SER A 42 -11.89 2.55 -3.62
C SER A 42 -12.73 2.42 -4.90
N GLY A 43 -12.90 1.21 -5.44
CA GLY A 43 -13.77 0.94 -6.58
C GLY A 43 -15.23 1.30 -6.30
N ILE A 44 -15.77 0.93 -5.14
CA ILE A 44 -17.13 1.28 -4.72
C ILE A 44 -17.28 2.81 -4.61
N VAL A 45 -16.32 3.49 -3.98
CA VAL A 45 -16.34 4.96 -3.84
C VAL A 45 -16.35 5.64 -5.22
N LEU A 46 -15.53 5.18 -6.16
CA LEU A 46 -15.50 5.70 -7.54
C LEU A 46 -16.85 5.49 -8.27
N LEU A 47 -17.44 4.29 -8.15
CA LEU A 47 -18.70 3.94 -8.81
C LEU A 47 -19.93 4.62 -8.17
N SER A 48 -19.85 4.97 -6.89
CA SER A 48 -20.97 5.58 -6.15
C SER A 48 -21.33 7.00 -6.60
N GLY A 49 -20.53 7.60 -7.50
CA GLY A 49 -20.76 8.94 -8.03
C GLY A 49 -20.41 10.06 -7.03
N VAL A 50 -19.45 9.81 -6.13
CA VAL A 50 -18.87 10.82 -5.23
C VAL A 50 -18.21 11.92 -6.03
N SER A 51 -18.30 13.16 -5.55
CA SER A 51 -17.67 14.30 -6.21
C SER A 51 -16.14 14.13 -6.39
N TRP A 52 -15.65 14.36 -7.62
CA TRP A 52 -14.23 14.41 -7.95
C TRP A 52 -13.43 15.41 -7.11
N LYS A 53 -14.10 16.42 -6.53
CA LYS A 53 -13.50 17.38 -5.59
C LYS A 53 -13.02 16.73 -4.29
N ILE A 54 -13.55 15.56 -3.93
CA ILE A 54 -13.13 14.78 -2.75
C ILE A 54 -12.12 13.71 -3.17
N ILE A 55 -12.40 13.00 -4.26
CA ILE A 55 -11.58 11.87 -4.73
C ILE A 55 -10.18 12.33 -5.13
N LEU A 56 -10.09 13.43 -5.90
CA LEU A 56 -8.81 13.87 -6.45
C LEU A 56 -7.82 14.32 -5.36
N PRO A 57 -8.19 15.16 -4.37
CA PRO A 57 -7.27 15.50 -3.28
C PRO A 57 -6.82 14.28 -2.48
N ILE A 58 -7.72 13.36 -2.13
CA ILE A 58 -7.38 12.15 -1.37
C ILE A 58 -6.38 11.28 -2.15
N PHE A 59 -6.63 11.07 -3.44
CA PHE A 59 -5.75 10.31 -4.31
C PHE A 59 -4.37 10.97 -4.42
N LEU A 60 -4.32 12.29 -4.66
CA LEU A 60 -3.06 13.03 -4.75
C LEU A 60 -2.28 13.02 -3.44
N THR A 61 -2.95 13.14 -2.29
CA THR A 61 -2.30 12.99 -0.99
C THR A 61 -1.72 11.58 -0.81
N GLY A 62 -2.46 10.53 -1.17
CA GLY A 62 -1.97 9.15 -1.09
C GLY A 62 -0.74 8.91 -1.97
N VAL A 63 -0.77 9.37 -3.22
CA VAL A 63 0.37 9.27 -4.15
C VAL A 63 1.57 10.08 -3.64
N SER A 64 1.34 11.29 -3.13
CA SER A 64 2.39 12.14 -2.56
C SER A 64 3.07 11.50 -1.35
N LEU A 65 2.30 10.90 -0.44
CA LEU A 65 2.82 10.18 0.72
C LEU A 65 3.65 8.96 0.29
N PHE A 66 3.17 8.19 -0.69
CA PHE A 66 3.91 7.06 -1.24
C PHE A 66 5.24 7.48 -1.86
N LEU A 67 5.23 8.55 -2.67
CA LEU A 67 6.45 9.08 -3.27
C LEU A 67 7.43 9.61 -2.22
N ALA A 68 6.93 10.35 -1.21
CA ALA A 68 7.75 10.83 -0.10
C ALA A 68 8.38 9.67 0.67
N PHE A 69 7.62 8.61 0.94
CA PHE A 69 8.15 7.38 1.55
C PHE A 69 9.25 6.75 0.71
N MET A 70 9.03 6.61 -0.61
CA MET A 70 10.03 6.04 -1.51
C MET A 70 11.31 6.88 -1.58
N LEU A 71 11.20 8.20 -1.62
CA LEU A 71 12.35 9.11 -1.60
C LEU A 71 13.17 8.96 -0.30
N ILE A 72 12.50 8.84 0.84
CA ILE A 72 13.17 8.57 2.12
C ILE A 72 13.82 7.18 2.07
N PHE A 73 13.12 6.16 1.58
CA PHE A 73 13.60 4.79 1.58
C PHE A 73 14.86 4.57 0.72
N THR A 74 14.97 5.27 -0.41
CA THR A 74 16.11 5.16 -1.34
C THR A 74 17.31 6.02 -0.95
N TRP A 75 17.12 7.01 -0.06
CA TRP A 75 18.21 7.85 0.42
C TRP A 75 19.19 7.08 1.33
N GLU A 76 20.49 7.41 1.23
CA GLU A 76 21.58 6.69 1.92
C GLU A 76 21.38 6.57 3.45
N GLY A 77 20.85 7.61 4.09
CA GLY A 77 20.54 7.61 5.53
C GLY A 77 19.09 7.27 5.89
N GLY A 78 18.21 7.18 4.90
CA GLY A 78 16.77 7.10 5.16
C GLY A 78 16.31 5.75 5.71
N ARG A 79 17.02 4.67 5.41
CA ARG A 79 16.74 3.34 6.00
C ARG A 79 17.06 3.30 7.50
N ALA A 80 18.15 3.93 7.91
CA ALA A 80 18.51 4.06 9.32
C ALA A 80 17.51 4.98 10.06
N PHE A 81 17.07 6.06 9.41
CA PHE A 81 15.99 6.90 9.91
C PHE A 81 14.68 6.11 10.13
N LEU A 82 14.24 5.32 9.14
CA LEU A 82 13.05 4.49 9.24
C LEU A 82 13.18 3.42 10.34
N HIS A 83 14.35 2.83 10.48
CA HIS A 83 14.64 1.87 11.56
C HIS A 83 14.51 2.53 12.94
N ASN A 84 15.08 3.73 13.11
CA ASN A 84 14.98 4.50 14.36
C ASN A 84 13.55 5.00 14.64
N LEU A 85 12.73 5.17 13.59
CA LEU A 85 11.31 5.50 13.71
C LEU A 85 10.46 4.30 14.19
N GLY A 86 11.04 3.10 14.27
CA GLY A 86 10.38 1.89 14.74
C GLY A 86 10.08 0.85 13.65
N MET A 87 10.55 1.04 12.42
CA MET A 87 10.40 0.05 11.35
C MET A 87 11.37 -1.12 11.58
N PRO A 88 10.88 -2.36 11.75
CA PRO A 88 11.74 -3.52 11.95
C PRO A 88 12.68 -3.73 10.75
N THR A 89 13.93 -4.10 11.02
CA THR A 89 14.94 -4.40 9.99
C THR A 89 14.45 -5.45 8.99
N TYR A 90 13.66 -6.43 9.46
CA TYR A 90 13.03 -7.43 8.61
C TYR A 90 12.12 -6.81 7.53
N GLN A 91 11.30 -5.82 7.88
CA GLN A 91 10.40 -5.16 6.93
C GLN A 91 11.21 -4.37 5.88
N ILE A 92 12.29 -3.71 6.31
CA ILE A 92 13.22 -3.01 5.40
C ILE A 92 13.85 -4.00 4.43
N ASN A 93 14.37 -5.13 4.94
CA ASN A 93 15.01 -6.16 4.14
C ASN A 93 14.05 -6.77 3.10
N ARG A 94 12.77 -6.94 3.43
CA ARG A 94 11.76 -7.41 2.45
C ARG A 94 11.54 -6.42 1.30
N ILE A 95 11.46 -5.12 1.61
CA ILE A 95 11.32 -4.08 0.57
C ILE A 95 12.58 -4.02 -0.29
N LEU A 96 13.77 -4.11 0.32
CA LEU A 96 15.04 -4.15 -0.40
C LEU A 96 15.16 -5.37 -1.32
N ALA A 97 14.76 -6.54 -0.83
CA ALA A 97 14.80 -7.75 -1.62
C ALA A 97 13.81 -7.67 -2.80
N TRP A 98 12.66 -7.02 -2.64
CA TRP A 98 11.75 -6.75 -3.77
C TRP A 98 12.32 -5.75 -4.77
N LEU A 99 13.03 -4.71 -4.31
CA LEU A 99 13.64 -3.69 -5.16
C LEU A 99 14.87 -4.21 -5.94
N HIS A 100 15.68 -5.07 -5.31
CA HIS A 100 16.90 -5.66 -5.87
C HIS A 100 16.87 -7.21 -5.81
N PRO A 101 15.93 -7.87 -6.52
CA PRO A 101 15.67 -9.30 -6.33
C PRO A 101 16.85 -10.21 -6.67
N PHE A 102 17.74 -9.78 -7.57
CA PHE A 102 18.91 -10.55 -7.99
C PHE A 102 20.07 -10.48 -6.99
N GLU A 103 20.21 -9.39 -6.24
CA GLU A 103 21.24 -9.26 -5.19
C GLU A 103 20.89 -10.12 -3.96
N TYR A 104 19.59 -10.32 -3.69
CA TYR A 104 19.07 -11.13 -2.58
C TYR A 104 18.60 -12.53 -2.99
N ALA A 105 18.88 -12.94 -4.24
CA ALA A 105 18.39 -14.17 -4.84
C ALA A 105 18.82 -15.43 -4.05
N GLN A 106 19.91 -15.39 -3.28
CA GLN A 106 20.40 -16.54 -2.52
C GLN A 106 19.78 -16.69 -1.11
N THR A 107 19.00 -15.71 -0.62
CA THR A 107 18.50 -15.71 0.77
C THR A 107 16.99 -15.56 0.90
N THR A 108 16.39 -14.48 0.35
CA THR A 108 14.97 -14.13 0.63
C THR A 108 14.09 -14.15 -0.63
N THR A 109 14.68 -14.04 -1.83
CA THR A 109 13.94 -13.87 -3.09
C THR A 109 14.21 -14.97 -4.13
N TYR A 110 14.83 -16.08 -3.73
CA TYR A 110 15.23 -17.16 -4.65
C TYR A 110 14.11 -17.59 -5.61
N GLN A 111 12.91 -17.86 -5.08
CA GLN A 111 11.79 -18.29 -5.92
C GLN A 111 11.27 -17.19 -6.86
N GLN A 112 11.31 -15.93 -6.44
CA GLN A 112 10.87 -14.80 -7.27
C GLN A 112 11.87 -14.49 -8.39
N ALA A 113 13.17 -14.54 -8.08
CA ALA A 113 14.23 -14.35 -9.06
C ALA A 113 14.26 -15.49 -10.09
N GLN A 114 14.14 -16.75 -9.64
CA GLN A 114 14.07 -17.90 -10.54
C GLN A 114 12.81 -17.88 -11.42
N GLY A 115 11.67 -17.42 -10.90
CA GLY A 115 10.46 -17.22 -11.71
C GLY A 115 10.67 -16.21 -12.84
N GLN A 116 11.37 -15.10 -12.59
CA GLN A 116 11.71 -14.12 -13.64
C GLN A 116 12.68 -14.69 -14.67
N ILE A 117 13.69 -15.45 -14.24
CA ILE A 117 14.66 -16.11 -15.13
C ILE A 117 13.95 -17.15 -16.01
N ALA A 118 13.06 -17.96 -15.44
CA ALA A 118 12.33 -19.01 -16.14
C ALA A 118 11.41 -18.46 -17.25
N ILE A 119 10.81 -17.27 -17.04
CA ILE A 119 10.01 -16.58 -18.06
C ILE A 119 10.91 -16.08 -19.22
N GLY A 120 12.14 -15.66 -18.92
CA GLY A 120 13.09 -15.16 -19.92
C GLY A 120 13.92 -16.25 -20.63
N SER A 121 13.95 -17.47 -20.11
CA SER A 121 14.68 -18.61 -20.69
C SER A 121 13.83 -19.51 -21.60
N GLY A 122 12.53 -19.19 -21.75
CA GLY A 122 11.64 -19.80 -22.74
C GLY A 122 11.68 -19.05 -24.07
#